data_AF-A0A962H4G4-F1
#
_entry.id   AF-A0A962H4G4-F1
#
_cell.length_a   1.000
_cell.length_b   1.000
_cell.length_c   1.000
_cell.angle_alpha   90.00
_cell.angle_beta   90.00
_cell.angle_gamma   90.00
#
_symmetry.space_group_name_H-M   'P 1'
#
loop_
_entity.id
_entity.type
_entity.pdbx_description
1 polymer ?
#
loop_
_entity_poly.entity_id
_entity_poly.type
_entity_poly.pdbx_seq_one_letter_code
_entity_poly.pdbx_strand_id
1 'polypeptide(L)'
;MRTSKMPGYSGTPLAKKLGVKAGTVIASINAPKDYTQWLAPMPEGAGHRTIAIAQASADAAVIHWFGTERAALAEALDPLGRAIFPDRALWISWPKRASKV
;
A
#
# COMPACT_ATOMS: atom_id res chain seq x y z
N MET A 1 8.33 1.71 -28.11
CA MET A 1 7.76 1.38 -26.78
C MET A 1 7.16 2.67 -26.20
N ARG A 2 5.83 2.79 -26.11
CA ARG A 2 5.16 4.04 -25.70
C ARG A 2 4.97 4.04 -24.18
N THR A 3 5.71 4.89 -23.49
CA THR A 3 5.54 5.17 -22.06
C THR A 3 4.23 5.96 -21.89
N SER A 4 3.18 5.36 -21.34
CA SER A 4 1.99 6.12 -20.93
C SER A 4 2.36 6.93 -19.68
N LYS A 5 2.64 8.22 -19.89
CA LYS A 5 2.86 9.19 -18.83
C LYS A 5 1.51 9.52 -18.18
N MET A 6 1.13 8.77 -17.14
CA MET A 6 0.01 9.17 -16.28
C MET A 6 0.45 10.33 -15.37
N PRO A 7 -0.38 11.38 -15.17
CA PRO A 7 0.00 12.56 -14.42
C PRO A 7 -0.08 12.32 -12.91
N GLY A 8 0.98 12.69 -12.19
CA GLY A 8 1.11 12.51 -10.74
C GLY A 8 2.53 12.81 -10.26
N TYR A 9 2.91 14.09 -10.35
CA TYR A 9 4.18 14.73 -9.97
C TYR A 9 5.17 13.85 -9.17
N SER A 10 6.16 13.30 -9.87
CA SER A 10 7.57 13.15 -9.44
C SER A 10 8.36 12.18 -10.34
N GLY A 11 7.72 11.49 -11.29
CA GLY A 11 8.39 10.46 -12.11
C GLY A 11 8.88 9.24 -11.30
N THR A 12 8.79 9.30 -9.98
CA THR A 12 9.16 8.22 -9.07
C THR A 12 8.05 7.17 -9.05
N PRO A 13 8.36 5.88 -9.24
CA PRO A 13 7.40 4.79 -9.11
C PRO A 13 6.71 4.81 -7.74
N LEU A 14 5.43 4.44 -7.72
CA LEU A 14 4.62 4.44 -6.49
C LEU A 14 5.24 3.56 -5.40
N ALA A 15 5.72 2.36 -5.74
CA ALA A 15 6.38 1.47 -4.78
C ALA A 15 7.51 2.17 -4.02
N LYS A 16 8.35 2.94 -4.73
CA LYS A 16 9.45 3.69 -4.13
C LYS A 16 8.94 4.86 -3.26
N LYS A 17 7.86 5.53 -3.68
CA LYS A 17 7.20 6.57 -2.85
C LYS A 17 6.66 6.01 -1.55
N LEU A 18 6.12 4.79 -1.59
CA LEU A 18 5.60 4.09 -0.41
C LEU A 18 6.71 3.56 0.51
N GLY A 19 7.98 3.74 0.16
CA GLY A 19 9.13 3.27 0.95
C GLY A 19 9.48 1.80 0.74
N VAL A 20 8.93 1.14 -0.30
CA VAL A 20 9.29 -0.23 -0.64
C VAL A 20 10.75 -0.30 -1.08
N LYS A 21 11.52 -1.18 -0.45
CA LYS A 21 12.94 -1.44 -0.74
C LYS A 21 13.10 -2.76 -1.50
N ALA A 22 14.25 -2.96 -2.12
CA ALA A 22 14.59 -4.24 -2.75
C ALA A 22 14.49 -5.40 -1.74
N GLY A 23 14.01 -6.56 -2.18
CA GLY A 23 13.83 -7.75 -1.35
C GLY A 23 12.74 -7.65 -0.27
N THR A 24 11.93 -6.59 -0.23
CA THR A 24 10.90 -6.39 0.79
C THR A 24 9.49 -6.64 0.26
N VAL A 25 8.56 -6.94 1.16
CA VAL A 25 7.14 -7.13 0.81
C VAL A 25 6.32 -5.92 1.22
N ILE A 26 5.47 -5.45 0.32
CA ILE A 26 4.33 -4.58 0.63
C ILE A 26 3.06 -5.43 0.77
N ALA A 27 2.37 -5.28 1.89
CA ALA A 27 1.06 -5.86 2.11
C ALA A 27 -0.03 -4.82 1.87
N SER A 28 -1.13 -5.20 1.24
CA SER A 28 -2.29 -4.33 1.08
C SER A 28 -3.55 -4.93 1.66
N ILE A 29 -4.39 -4.07 2.23
CA ILE A 29 -5.67 -4.42 2.84
C ILE A 29 -6.76 -3.62 2.14
N ASN A 30 -7.81 -4.29 1.66
CA ASN A 30 -8.93 -3.71 0.91
C ASN A 30 -8.52 -2.93 -0.35
N ALA A 31 -7.39 -3.30 -0.95
CA ALA A 31 -6.89 -2.61 -2.13
C ALA A 31 -7.79 -2.80 -3.38
N PRO A 32 -7.84 -1.81 -4.27
CA PRO A 32 -8.44 -1.98 -5.60
C PRO A 32 -7.78 -3.12 -6.38
N LYS A 33 -8.54 -3.75 -7.29
CA LYS A 33 -8.07 -4.89 -8.11
C LYS A 33 -6.80 -4.57 -8.91
N ASP A 34 -6.66 -3.32 -9.36
CA ASP A 34 -5.54 -2.89 -10.20
C ASP A 34 -4.32 -2.42 -9.38
N TYR A 35 -4.35 -2.49 -8.04
CA TYR A 35 -3.32 -1.92 -7.19
C TYR A 35 -1.92 -2.47 -7.46
N THR A 36 -1.80 -3.76 -7.78
CA THR A 36 -0.52 -4.39 -8.17
C THR A 36 0.08 -3.74 -9.41
N GLN A 37 -0.75 -3.27 -10.36
CA GLN A 37 -0.27 -2.56 -11.55
C GLN A 37 0.23 -1.15 -11.18
N TRP A 38 -0.40 -0.49 -10.21
CA TRP A 38 -0.01 0.84 -9.76
C TRP A 38 1.35 0.83 -9.05
N LEU A 39 1.71 -0.29 -8.44
CA LEU A 39 3.01 -0.49 -7.80
C LEU A 39 4.16 -0.63 -8.80
N ALA A 40 3.89 -0.97 -10.06
CA ALA A 40 4.92 -1.16 -11.05
C ALA A 40 5.60 0.17 -11.47
N PRO A 41 6.91 0.16 -11.75
CA PRO A 41 7.85 -0.93 -11.51
C PRO A 41 8.15 -1.11 -10.01
N MET A 42 8.30 -2.37 -9.60
CA MET A 42 8.74 -2.73 -8.25
C MET A 42 10.27 -2.74 -8.15
N PRO A 43 10.85 -2.41 -6.97
CA PRO A 43 12.26 -2.68 -6.70
C PRO A 43 12.60 -4.16 -6.89
N GLU A 44 13.86 -4.45 -7.18
CA GLU A 44 14.33 -5.83 -7.39
C GLU A 44 14.02 -6.72 -6.18
N GLY A 45 13.47 -7.91 -6.43
CA GLY A 45 13.10 -8.88 -5.39
C GLY A 45 11.96 -8.42 -4.46
N ALA A 46 11.36 -7.24 -4.69
CA ALA A 46 10.24 -6.79 -3.89
C ALA A 46 8.93 -7.45 -4.33
N GLY A 47 8.09 -7.79 -3.36
CA GLY A 47 6.81 -8.49 -3.58
C GLY A 47 5.61 -7.69 -3.11
N HIS A 48 4.44 -8.02 -3.65
CA HIS A 48 3.15 -7.51 -3.18
C HIS A 48 2.26 -8.67 -2.76
N ARG A 49 1.56 -8.51 -1.63
CA ARG A 49 0.53 -9.45 -1.16
C ARG A 49 -0.72 -8.71 -0.71
N THR A 50 -1.88 -9.30 -0.95
CA THR A 50 -3.16 -8.85 -0.37
C THR A 50 -3.47 -9.70 0.85
N ILE A 51 -3.78 -9.07 1.98
CA ILE A 51 -4.03 -9.73 3.26
C ILE A 51 -5.26 -9.16 3.97
N ALA A 52 -5.78 -9.90 4.95
CA ALA A 52 -6.73 -9.38 5.92
C ALA A 52 -6.01 -8.67 7.09
N ILE A 53 -6.71 -7.78 7.82
CA ILE A 53 -6.16 -7.09 9.00
C ILE A 53 -5.63 -8.09 10.04
N ALA A 54 -6.32 -9.21 10.25
CA ALA A 54 -5.89 -10.27 11.17
C ALA A 54 -4.52 -10.90 10.81
N GLN A 55 -4.08 -10.74 9.57
CA GLN A 55 -2.79 -11.24 9.07
C GLN A 55 -1.71 -10.15 9.02
N ALA A 56 -2.01 -8.93 9.50
CA ALA A 56 -1.12 -7.77 9.39
C ALA A 56 0.23 -7.96 10.09
N SER A 57 0.31 -8.84 11.11
CA SER A 57 1.55 -9.17 11.80
C SER A 57 2.60 -9.84 10.92
N ALA A 58 2.21 -10.39 9.76
CA ALA A 58 3.13 -11.06 8.85
C ALA A 58 4.22 -10.12 8.32
N ASP A 59 5.34 -10.67 7.84
CA ASP A 59 6.59 -9.98 7.47
C ASP A 59 6.50 -9.03 6.25
N ALA A 60 5.71 -7.97 6.32
CA ALA A 60 5.70 -6.89 5.32
C ALA A 60 6.40 -5.67 5.88
N ALA A 61 7.32 -5.09 5.12
CA ALA A 61 8.00 -3.85 5.47
C ALA A 61 7.07 -2.63 5.35
N VAL A 62 6.03 -2.73 4.51
CA VAL A 62 5.02 -1.70 4.30
C VAL A 62 3.64 -2.34 4.33
N ILE A 63 2.71 -1.75 5.08
CA ILE A 63 1.29 -2.08 5.04
C ILE A 63 0.55 -0.90 4.43
N HIS A 64 -0.30 -1.15 3.43
CA HIS A 64 -1.13 -0.14 2.80
C HIS A 64 -2.61 -0.49 2.96
N TRP A 65 -3.30 0.29 3.79
CA TRP A 65 -4.72 0.15 4.04
C TRP A 65 -5.52 1.12 3.17
N PHE A 66 -6.61 0.61 2.59
CA PHE A 66 -7.56 1.38 1.80
C PHE A 66 -8.93 1.36 2.47
N GLY A 67 -9.59 2.51 2.50
CA GLY A 67 -10.96 2.61 3.01
C GLY A 67 -11.59 3.98 2.83
N THR A 68 -12.89 4.03 3.10
CA THR A 68 -13.76 5.20 2.92
C THR A 68 -14.42 5.65 4.22
N GLU A 69 -14.34 4.82 5.27
CA GLU A 69 -15.07 4.99 6.52
C GLU A 69 -14.13 5.25 7.69
N ARG A 70 -14.43 6.32 8.45
CA ARG A 70 -13.65 6.70 9.62
C ARG A 70 -13.69 5.63 10.72
N ALA A 71 -14.84 4.99 10.91
CA ALA A 71 -15.01 3.94 11.91
C ALA A 71 -14.13 2.73 11.61
N ALA A 72 -14.16 2.25 10.35
CA ALA A 72 -13.30 1.16 9.90
C ALA A 72 -11.79 1.48 10.05
N LEU A 73 -11.38 2.73 9.79
CA LEU A 73 -10.00 3.13 10.06
C LEU A 73 -9.69 3.08 11.56
N ALA A 74 -10.57 3.60 12.41
CA ALA A 74 -10.35 3.62 13.86
C ALA A 74 -10.19 2.20 14.43
N GLU A 75 -10.99 1.24 13.96
CA GLU A 75 -10.87 -0.18 14.34
C GLU A 75 -9.56 -0.82 13.83
N ALA A 76 -9.06 -0.40 12.67
CA ALA A 76 -7.84 -0.92 12.08
C ALA A 76 -6.56 -0.36 12.70
N LEU A 77 -6.60 0.85 13.29
CA LEU A 77 -5.39 1.55 13.75
C LEU A 77 -4.61 0.78 14.83
N ASP A 78 -5.30 0.21 15.81
CA ASP A 78 -4.66 -0.52 16.91
C ASP A 78 -3.88 -1.77 16.43
N PRO A 79 -4.50 -2.73 15.71
CA PRO A 79 -3.76 -3.89 15.23
C PRO A 79 -2.69 -3.52 14.20
N LEU A 80 -2.95 -2.55 13.31
CA LEU A 80 -1.97 -2.13 12.31
C LEU A 80 -0.79 -1.37 12.92
N GLY A 81 -1.03 -0.55 13.95
CA GLY A 81 0.01 0.16 14.69
C GLY A 81 0.97 -0.81 15.38
N ARG A 82 0.45 -1.86 16.01
CA ARG A 82 1.29 -2.95 16.57
C ARG A 82 2.05 -3.68 15.47
N ALA A 83 1.38 -3.92 14.33
CA ALA A 83 1.95 -4.62 13.19
C ALA A 83 3.00 -3.84 12.42
N ILE A 84 3.27 -2.56 12.73
CA ILE A 84 4.38 -1.83 12.09
C ILE A 84 5.60 -1.64 13.01
N PHE A 85 5.49 -1.95 14.29
CA PHE A 85 6.63 -1.93 15.20
C PHE A 85 7.65 -3.04 14.83
N PRO A 86 8.97 -2.83 15.03
CA PRO A 86 9.60 -1.56 15.40
C PRO A 86 9.91 -0.62 14.22
N ASP A 87 10.07 -1.15 13.00
CA ASP A 87 10.58 -0.39 11.85
C ASP A 87 9.88 -0.80 10.54
N ARG A 88 8.59 -0.45 10.44
CA ARG A 88 7.78 -0.63 9.22
C ARG A 88 6.86 0.55 9.02
N ALA A 89 6.31 0.69 7.82
CA ALA A 89 5.45 1.81 7.47
C ALA A 89 3.98 1.40 7.32
N LEU A 90 3.07 2.24 7.80
CA LEU A 90 1.64 2.17 7.50
C LEU A 90 1.26 3.33 6.57
N TRP A 91 0.71 2.99 5.41
CA TRP A 91 0.07 3.93 4.49
C TRP A 91 -1.45 3.77 4.57
N ILE A 92 -2.15 4.90 4.55
CA ILE A 92 -3.62 4.97 4.54
C ILE A 92 -4.03 5.74 3.30
N SER A 93 -4.78 5.08 2.41
CA SER A 93 -5.35 5.71 1.22
C SER A 93 -6.84 5.90 1.35
N TRP A 94 -7.27 7.14 1.11
CA TRP A 94 -8.67 7.53 1.01
C TRP A 94 -9.02 7.85 -0.45
N PRO A 95 -10.14 7.35 -0.98
CA PRO A 95 -10.53 7.68 -2.34
C PRO A 95 -10.85 9.17 -2.46
N LYS A 96 -10.47 9.75 -3.60
CA LYS A 96 -10.84 11.14 -3.93
C LYS A 96 -12.36 11.19 -4.14
N ARG A 97 -12.96 12.36 -3.91
CA ARG A 97 -14.40 12.60 -4.18
C ARG A 97 -14.89 12.18 -5.57
N ALA A 98 -14.01 12.19 -6.58
CA ALA A 98 -14.33 11.82 -7.96
C ALA A 98 -14.13 10.32 -8.27
N SER A 99 -13.61 9.53 -7.34
CA SER A 99 -13.46 8.09 -7.48
C SER A 99 -14.84 7.43 -7.41
N LYS A 100 -15.13 6.51 -8.34
CA LYS A 100 -16.28 5.62 -8.24
C LYS A 100 -15.87 4.44 -7.37
N VAL A 101 -16.13 4.54 -6.08
CA VAL A 101 -15.88 3.52 -5.05
C VAL A 101 -17.17 3.20 -4.33
#